data_AF-A0A6P1NK65-F1
#
_entry.id   AF-A0A6P1NK65-F1
#
_cell.length_a   1.000
_cell.length_b   1.000
_cell.length_c   1.000
_cell.angle_alpha   90.00
_cell.angle_beta   90.00
_cell.angle_gamma   90.00
#
_symmetry.space_group_name_H-M   'P 1'
#
loop_
_entity.id
_entity.type
_entity.pdbx_description
1 polymer ?
#
loop_
_entity_poly.entity_id
_entity_poly.type
_entity_poly.pdbx_seq_one_letter_code
_entity_poly.pdbx_strand_id
1 'polypeptide(L)'
;MAKKDQNPTLKLFYTLLEREDNAAMQLEDAEKDLMNRLLEASYPNSGDDVVEEFSRWLPIGRRNIDIARQRLASISLERGFVRQALVLEASDPSDSDAES
;
A
#
# COMPACT_ATOMS: atom_id res chain seq x y z
N MET A 1 -5.15 -2.74 -36.45
CA MET A 1 -5.04 -1.89 -35.25
C MET A 1 -5.71 -2.57 -34.05
N ALA A 2 -5.18 -3.70 -33.55
CA ALA A 2 -5.82 -4.48 -32.49
C ALA A 2 -4.81 -5.21 -31.59
N LYS A 3 -3.76 -4.53 -31.11
CA LYS A 3 -2.78 -5.12 -30.17
C LYS A 3 -2.51 -4.29 -28.90
N LYS A 4 -3.01 -3.06 -28.81
CA LYS A 4 -2.70 -2.16 -27.69
C LYS A 4 -3.56 -2.40 -26.44
N ASP A 5 -4.70 -3.07 -26.58
CA ASP A 5 -5.67 -3.28 -25.48
C ASP A 5 -5.39 -4.52 -24.61
N GLN A 6 -4.28 -5.23 -24.83
CA GLN A 6 -3.96 -6.48 -24.12
C GLN A 6 -2.49 -6.57 -23.69
N ASN A 7 -1.87 -5.50 -23.16
CA ASN A 7 -0.63 -5.69 -22.41
C ASN A 7 -0.99 -6.13 -20.96
N PRO A 8 -0.87 -7.44 -20.61
CA PRO A 8 -1.23 -7.93 -19.28
C PRO A 8 -0.33 -7.36 -18.19
N THR A 9 0.94 -7.08 -18.49
CA THR A 9 1.91 -6.46 -17.59
C THR A 9 1.48 -5.04 -17.24
N LEU A 10 0.99 -4.27 -18.22
CA LEU A 10 0.48 -2.92 -18.02
C LEU A 10 -0.81 -2.92 -17.20
N LYS A 11 -1.73 -3.86 -17.46
CA LYS A 11 -2.95 -4.02 -16.68
C LYS A 11 -2.62 -4.36 -15.22
N LEU A 12 -1.71 -5.30 -15.00
CA LEU A 12 -1.24 -5.68 -13.66
C LEU A 12 -0.61 -4.49 -12.93
N PHE A 13 0.21 -3.69 -13.63
CA PHE A 13 0.82 -2.48 -13.07
C PHE A 13 -0.23 -1.49 -12.53
N TYR A 14 -1.28 -1.20 -13.31
CA TYR A 14 -2.37 -0.33 -12.84
C TYR A 14 -3.16 -0.94 -11.67
N THR A 15 -3.44 -2.25 -11.70
CA THR A 15 -4.05 -2.93 -10.55
C THR A 15 -3.18 -2.83 -9.28
N LEU A 16 -1.85 -2.89 -9.42
CA LEU A 16 -0.94 -2.74 -8.28
C LEU A 16 -0.88 -1.30 -7.78
N LEU A 17 -0.99 -0.30 -8.64
CA LEU A 17 -1.13 1.11 -8.22
C LEU A 17 -2.39 1.33 -7.38
N GLU A 18 -3.54 0.82 -7.84
CA GLU A 18 -4.79 0.92 -7.08
C GLU A 18 -4.70 0.18 -5.73
N ARG A 19 -4.05 -0.99 -5.70
CA ARG A 19 -3.85 -1.75 -4.45
C ARG A 19 -2.88 -1.04 -3.50
N GLU A 20 -1.84 -0.40 -4.02
CA GLU A 20 -0.87 0.38 -3.24
C GLU A 20 -1.55 1.57 -2.58
N ASP A 21 -2.37 2.32 -3.33
CA ASP A 21 -3.15 3.45 -2.82
C ASP A 21 -4.13 3.01 -1.72
N ASN A 22 -4.86 1.90 -1.95
CA ASN A 22 -5.73 1.32 -0.93
C ASN A 22 -4.97 0.85 0.32
N ALA A 23 -3.76 0.29 0.17
CA ALA A 23 -2.95 -0.11 1.31
C ALA A 23 -2.38 1.10 2.07
N ALA A 24 -2.05 2.19 1.38
CA ALA A 24 -1.63 3.44 1.98
C ALA A 24 -2.76 4.08 2.80
N MET A 25 -3.99 4.12 2.25
CA MET A 25 -5.17 4.59 2.99
C MET A 25 -5.43 3.75 4.25
N GLN A 26 -5.31 2.42 4.16
CA GLN A 26 -5.47 1.54 5.34
C GLN A 26 -4.41 1.79 6.42
N LEU A 27 -3.17 2.10 6.02
CA LEU A 27 -2.12 2.47 6.96
C LEU A 27 -2.43 3.81 7.63
N GLU A 28 -2.83 4.81 6.85
CA GLU A 28 -3.23 6.12 7.36
C GLU A 28 -4.40 6.00 8.35
N ASP A 29 -5.44 5.23 8.02
CA ASP A 29 -6.59 4.99 8.89
C ASP A 29 -6.17 4.34 10.22
N ALA A 30 -5.27 3.35 10.18
CA ALA A 30 -4.76 2.69 11.38
C ALA A 30 -3.92 3.61 12.25
N GLU A 31 -3.07 4.45 11.64
CA GLU A 31 -2.28 5.45 12.34
C GLU A 31 -3.17 6.55 12.95
N LYS A 32 -4.24 6.95 12.25
CA LYS A 32 -5.24 7.89 12.73
C LYS A 32 -6.04 7.34 13.91
N ASP A 33 -6.46 6.07 13.88
CA ASP A 33 -7.14 5.43 15.02
C ASP A 33 -6.24 5.41 16.28
N LEU A 34 -4.94 5.09 16.10
CA LEU A 34 -3.96 5.17 17.20
C LEU A 34 -3.86 6.60 17.76
N MET A 35 -3.75 7.61 16.90
CA MET A 35 -3.64 9.01 17.34
C MET A 35 -4.90 9.50 18.05
N ASN A 36 -6.08 9.15 17.55
CA ASN A 36 -7.35 9.53 18.16
C ASN A 36 -7.49 8.91 19.56
N ARG A 37 -7.23 7.61 19.69
CA ARG A 37 -7.31 6.91 20.99
C ARG A 37 -6.24 7.38 21.98
N LEU A 38 -5.04 7.67 21.50
CA LEU A 38 -3.99 8.27 22.32
C LEU A 38 -4.40 9.65 22.81
N LEU A 39 -4.95 10.48 21.93
CA LEU A 39 -5.44 11.81 22.28
C LEU A 39 -6.50 11.72 23.38
N GLU A 40 -7.51 10.85 23.20
CA GLU A 40 -8.55 10.56 24.19
C GLU A 40 -7.96 10.11 25.53
N ALA A 41 -7.03 9.15 25.56
CA ALA A 41 -6.42 8.68 26.80
C ALA A 41 -5.46 9.69 27.46
N SER A 42 -4.94 10.65 26.69
CA SER A 42 -3.98 11.64 27.18
C SER A 42 -4.59 12.93 27.73
N TYR A 43 -5.92 13.13 27.58
CA TYR A 43 -6.56 14.35 28.08
C TYR A 43 -6.46 14.46 29.61
N PRO A 44 -6.25 15.68 30.15
CA PRO A 44 -6.11 15.88 31.60
C PRO A 44 -7.30 15.40 32.45
N ASN A 45 -8.49 15.30 31.85
CA ASN A 45 -9.72 14.89 32.52
C ASN A 45 -10.18 13.48 32.10
N SER A 46 -9.32 12.71 31.43
CA SER A 46 -9.65 11.33 31.06
C SER A 46 -9.78 10.46 32.29
N GLY A 47 -10.85 9.66 32.33
CA GLY A 47 -11.05 8.69 33.40
C GLY A 47 -10.03 7.55 33.32
N ASP A 48 -9.78 6.92 34.47
CA ASP A 48 -8.90 5.74 34.56
C ASP A 48 -9.38 4.60 33.65
N ASP A 49 -10.69 4.51 33.40
CA ASP A 49 -11.32 3.55 32.49
C ASP A 49 -10.88 3.75 31.02
N VAL A 50 -10.82 5.00 30.56
CA VAL A 50 -10.35 5.35 29.21
C VAL A 50 -8.87 5.00 29.04
N VAL A 51 -8.06 5.29 30.05
CA VAL A 51 -6.61 4.98 30.06
C VAL A 51 -6.38 3.47 30.07
N GLU A 52 -7.16 2.73 30.87
CA GLU A 52 -7.08 1.28 30.92
C GLU A 52 -7.53 0.64 29.60
N GLU A 53 -8.61 1.13 29.00
CA GLU A 53 -9.07 0.67 27.68
C GLU A 53 -8.00 0.89 26.60
N PHE A 54 -7.43 2.09 26.55
CA PHE A 54 -6.32 2.39 25.63
C PHE A 54 -5.13 1.47 25.84
N SER A 55 -4.74 1.24 27.11
CA SER A 55 -3.62 0.37 27.46
C SER A 55 -3.84 -1.08 27.01
N ARG A 56 -5.08 -1.60 27.14
CA ARG A 56 -5.46 -2.94 26.66
C ARG A 56 -5.50 -3.02 25.13
N TRP A 57 -5.93 -1.95 24.48
CA TRP A 57 -6.04 -1.89 23.01
C TRP A 57 -4.69 -1.67 22.31
N LEU A 58 -3.75 -0.93 22.92
CA LEU A 58 -2.50 -0.47 22.30
C LEU A 58 -1.67 -1.57 21.61
N PRO A 59 -1.48 -2.78 22.18
CA PRO A 59 -0.76 -3.85 21.50
C PRO A 59 -1.43 -4.30 20.19
N ILE A 60 -2.78 -4.30 20.16
CA ILE A 60 -3.57 -4.67 18.99
C ILE A 60 -3.45 -3.57 17.93
N GLY A 61 -3.61 -2.29 18.33
CA GLY A 61 -3.45 -1.14 17.45
C GLY A 61 -2.08 -1.11 16.76
N ARG A 62 -1.00 -1.31 17.53
CA ARG A 62 0.37 -1.38 16.97
C ARG A 62 0.55 -2.51 15.98
N ARG A 63 0.03 -3.71 16.31
CA ARG A 63 0.08 -4.85 15.40
C ARG A 63 -0.64 -4.57 14.09
N ASN A 64 -1.79 -3.89 14.13
CA ASN A 64 -2.55 -3.54 12.92
C ASN A 64 -1.76 -2.58 12.02
N ILE A 65 -1.08 -1.58 12.61
CA ILE A 65 -0.20 -0.66 11.88
C ILE A 65 0.95 -1.42 11.23
N ASP A 66 1.61 -2.32 11.97
CA ASP A 66 2.73 -3.10 11.42
C ASP A 66 2.29 -4.00 10.26
N ILE A 67 1.11 -4.62 10.36
CA ILE A 67 0.52 -5.41 9.27
C ILE A 67 0.24 -4.51 8.05
N ALA A 68 -0.32 -3.32 8.25
CA ALA A 68 -0.61 -2.38 7.17
C ALA A 68 0.68 -1.91 6.48
N ARG A 69 1.74 -1.60 7.25
CA ARG A 69 3.07 -1.25 6.72
C ARG A 69 3.67 -2.38 5.90
N GLN A 70 3.64 -3.62 6.41
CA GLN A 70 4.15 -4.79 5.69
C GLN A 70 3.38 -5.01 4.38
N ARG A 71 2.05 -4.85 4.41
CA ARG A 71 1.21 -4.96 3.22
C ARG A 71 1.57 -3.91 2.16
N LEU A 72 1.69 -2.65 2.56
CA LEU A 72 2.09 -1.57 1.66
C LEU A 72 3.47 -1.85 1.06
N ALA A 73 4.46 -2.20 1.90
CA ALA A 73 5.82 -2.50 1.45
C ALA A 73 5.85 -3.66 0.43
N SER A 74 5.07 -4.73 0.68
CA SER A 74 4.96 -5.87 -0.24
C SER A 74 4.38 -5.46 -1.59
N ILE A 75 3.33 -4.64 -1.61
CA ILE A 75 2.70 -4.19 -2.86
C ILE A 75 3.62 -3.24 -3.61
N SER A 76 4.29 -2.31 -2.92
CA SER A 76 5.28 -1.41 -3.54
C SER A 76 6.43 -2.19 -4.19
N LEU A 77 6.90 -3.26 -3.54
CA LEU A 77 7.92 -4.14 -4.10
C LEU A 77 7.42 -4.87 -5.36
N GLU A 78 6.22 -5.46 -5.30
CA GLU A 78 5.59 -6.15 -6.44
C GLU A 78 5.43 -5.20 -7.64
N ARG A 79 4.93 -3.98 -7.39
CA ARG A 79 4.82 -2.92 -8.39
C ARG A 79 6.18 -2.57 -8.99
N GLY A 80 7.23 -2.51 -8.17
CA GLY A 80 8.60 -2.28 -8.61
C GLY A 80 9.08 -3.31 -9.61
N PHE A 81 8.83 -4.60 -9.35
CA PHE A 81 9.16 -5.68 -10.28
C PHE A 81 8.38 -5.60 -11.59
N VAL A 82 7.07 -5.34 -11.52
CA VAL A 82 6.23 -5.21 -12.72
C VAL A 82 6.64 -3.98 -13.54
N ARG A 83 7.00 -2.87 -12.89
CA ARG A 83 7.54 -1.68 -13.57
C ARG A 83 8.83 -2.00 -14.33
N GLN A 84 9.73 -2.78 -13.72
CA GLN A 84 10.97 -3.18 -14.37
C GLN A 84 10.70 -4.07 -15.59
N ALA A 85 9.74 -5.01 -15.49
CA ALA A 85 9.32 -5.81 -16.62
C ALA A 85 8.77 -4.95 -17.77
N LEU A 86 7.94 -3.94 -17.48
CA LEU A 86 7.44 -2.99 -18.50
C LEU A 86 8.56 -2.20 -19.18
N VAL A 87 9.59 -1.78 -18.42
CA VAL A 87 10.74 -1.09 -18.99
C VAL A 87 11.52 -2.01 -19.93
N LEU A 88 11.70 -3.27 -19.56
CA LEU A 88 12.37 -4.27 -20.40
C LEU A 88 11.57 -4.57 -21.68
N GLU A 89 10.25 -4.77 -21.57
CA GLU A 89 9.35 -4.93 -22.72
C GLU A 89 9.40 -3.74 -23.68
N ALA A 90 9.49 -2.52 -23.15
CA ALA A 90 9.59 -1.30 -23.96
C ALA A 90 10.98 -1.07 -24.56
N SER A 91 12.01 -1.79 -24.07
CA SER A 91 13.39 -1.65 -24.49
C SER A 91 13.86 -2.77 -25.42
N ASP A 92 13.03 -3.79 -25.70
CA ASP A 92 13.34 -4.87 -26.63
C ASP A 92 13.30 -4.36 -28.08
N PRO A 93 14.43 -4.30 -28.80
CA PRO A 93 14.50 -3.78 -30.17
C PRO A 93 14.00 -4.76 -31.24
N SER A 94 13.34 -5.86 -30.88
CA SER A 94 12.81 -6.86 -31.82
C SER A 94 11.70 -6.35 -32.77
N ASP A 95 11.24 -5.10 -32.61
CA ASP A 95 10.35 -4.38 -33.55
C ASP A 95 11.12 -3.42 -34.51
N SER A 96 12.46 -3.44 -34.55
CA SER A 96 13.26 -2.48 -35.36
C SER A 96 13.88 -3.02 -36.66
N ASP A 97 13.79 -4.31 -36.99
CA ASP A 97 14.39 -4.86 -38.23
C ASP A 97 13.37 -5.70 -39.03
N ALA A 98 12.45 -5.03 -39.74
CA ALA A 98 11.67 -5.62 -40.83
C ALA A 98 11.53 -4.67 -42.04
N GLU A 99 12.49 -3.77 -42.25
CA GLU A 99 12.67 -3.06 -43.51
C GLU A 99 14.10 -3.27 -44.01
N SER A 100 14.27 -4.26 -44.90
CA SER A 100 15.37 -4.34 -45.88
C SER A 100 14.93 -5.19 -47.06
#